data_AF-A0A3M2ELZ3-F1
#
_entry.id   AF-A0A3M2ELZ3-F1
#
_cell.length_a   1.000
_cell.length_b   1.000
_cell.length_c   1.000
_cell.angle_alpha   90.00
_cell.angle_beta   90.00
_cell.angle_gamma   90.00
#
_symmetry.space_group_name_H-M   'P 1'
#
loop_
_entity.id
_entity.type
_entity.pdbx_description
1 polymer ?
#
loop_
_entity_poly.entity_id
_entity_poly.type
_entity_poly.pdbx_seq_one_letter_code
_entity_poly.pdbx_strand_id
1 'polypeptide(L)'
;MAASILLVLLSFALMGVGWRLRHRPRWHVPIMAAVMLFDLLLFPLWLYRTHDWGRRLIDEGDILSFGVWAHWGLVLMLLILYALQAALGRAILRGDAGQRQPHARQAIGILLVRLAAFVSGAMLIVPTPT
;
A
#
# COMPACT_ATOMS: atom_id res chain seq x y z
N MET A 1 -14.54 -4.09 10.13
CA MET A 1 -13.26 -4.77 10.44
C MET A 1 -12.95 -5.97 9.54
N ALA A 2 -13.78 -7.03 9.47
CA ALA A 2 -13.44 -8.22 8.68
C ALA A 2 -13.20 -7.94 7.19
N ALA A 3 -14.03 -7.08 6.59
CA ALA A 3 -13.91 -6.71 5.17
C ALA A 3 -12.61 -5.95 4.84
N SER A 4 -12.18 -5.01 5.68
CA SER A 4 -10.95 -4.23 5.44
C SER A 4 -9.71 -5.11 5.50
N ILE A 5 -9.65 -6.01 6.50
CA ILE A 5 -8.58 -7.00 6.63
C ILE A 5 -8.53 -7.91 5.40
N LEU A 6 -9.68 -8.46 4.98
CA LEU A 6 -9.75 -9.36 3.83
C LEU A 6 -9.31 -8.67 2.52
N LEU A 7 -9.72 -7.43 2.31
CA LEU A 7 -9.33 -6.65 1.12
C LEU A 7 -7.82 -6.41 1.06
N VAL A 8 -7.19 -6.08 2.19
CA VAL A 8 -5.73 -5.90 2.25
C VAL A 8 -4.99 -7.23 2.10
N LEU A 9 -5.48 -8.32 2.70
CA LEU A 9 -4.89 -9.65 2.49
C LEU A 9 -4.98 -10.10 1.03
N LEU A 10 -6.11 -9.81 0.36
CA LEU A 10 -6.27 -10.07 -1.06
C LEU A 10 -5.27 -9.25 -1.89
N SER A 11 -4.98 -8.00 -1.49
CA SER A 11 -3.99 -7.17 -2.19
C SER A 11 -2.56 -7.70 -2.03
N PHE A 12 -2.20 -8.26 -0.86
CA PHE A 12 -0.95 -8.98 -0.67
C PHE A 12 -0.87 -10.24 -1.53
N ALA A 13 -1.95 -11.02 -1.61
CA ALA A 13 -2.01 -12.19 -2.48
C ALA A 13 -1.82 -11.79 -3.95
N LEU A 14 -2.47 -10.71 -4.40
CA LEU A 14 -2.34 -10.17 -5.75
C LEU A 14 -0.92 -9.71 -6.06
N MET A 15 -0.24 -9.05 -5.11
CA MET A 15 1.18 -8.72 -5.23
C MET A 15 2.06 -9.98 -5.38
N GLY A 16 1.75 -11.06 -4.65
CA GLY A 16 2.40 -12.36 -4.79
C GLY A 16 2.21 -12.98 -6.18
N VAL A 17 1.01 -12.88 -6.75
CA VAL A 17 0.74 -13.29 -8.15
C VAL A 17 1.58 -12.44 -9.11
N GLY A 18 1.63 -11.12 -8.90
CA GLY A 18 2.47 -10.21 -9.68
C GLY A 18 3.95 -10.61 -9.64
N TRP A 19 4.46 -10.99 -8.47
CA TRP A 19 5.83 -11.49 -8.30
C TRP A 19 6.09 -12.78 -9.08
N ARG A 20 5.18 -13.76 -9.03
CA ARG A 20 5.30 -15.02 -9.80
C ARG A 20 5.32 -14.77 -11.31
N LEU A 21 4.57 -13.78 -11.77
CA LEU A 21 4.47 -13.40 -13.17
C LEU A 21 5.50 -12.37 -13.62
N ARG A 22 6.51 -12.03 -12.80
CA ARG A 22 7.53 -11.00 -13.12
C ARG A 22 8.27 -11.19 -14.45
N HIS A 23 8.37 -12.42 -14.94
CA HIS A 23 9.01 -12.75 -16.22
C HIS A 23 8.11 -12.44 -17.43
N ARG A 24 6.81 -12.19 -17.21
CA ARG A 24 5.80 -11.89 -18.22
C ARG A 24 5.29 -10.45 -18.03
N PRO A 25 5.98 -9.42 -18.58
CA PRO A 25 5.68 -8.02 -18.31
C PRO A 25 4.24 -7.63 -18.66
N ARG A 26 3.65 -8.25 -19.69
CA ARG A 26 2.24 -8.08 -20.08
C ARG A 26 1.24 -8.37 -18.96
N TRP A 27 1.60 -9.23 -18.00
CA TRP A 27 0.78 -9.55 -16.84
C TRP A 27 1.29 -8.88 -15.57
N HIS A 28 2.61 -8.84 -15.37
CA HIS A 28 3.21 -8.24 -14.19
C HIS A 28 2.86 -6.75 -14.04
N VAL A 29 3.03 -5.97 -15.11
CA VAL A 29 2.81 -4.51 -15.09
C VAL A 29 1.38 -4.15 -14.68
N PRO A 30 0.31 -4.67 -15.32
CA PRO A 30 -1.05 -4.31 -14.93
C PRO A 30 -1.41 -4.79 -13.51
N ILE A 31 -0.93 -5.97 -13.08
CA ILE A 31 -1.15 -6.46 -11.71
C ILE A 31 -0.51 -5.51 -10.69
N MET A 32 0.75 -5.13 -10.90
CA MET A 32 1.43 -4.20 -10.00
C MET A 32 0.77 -2.82 -10.01
N ALA A 33 0.32 -2.34 -11.16
CA ALA A 33 -0.42 -1.08 -11.27
C ALA A 33 -1.75 -1.14 -10.49
N ALA A 34 -2.51 -2.24 -10.59
CA ALA A 34 -3.74 -2.43 -9.83
C ALA A 34 -3.47 -2.46 -8.32
N VAL A 35 -2.41 -3.14 -7.89
CA VAL A 35 -1.97 -3.23 -6.49
C VAL A 35 -1.55 -1.87 -5.92
N MET A 36 -0.91 -1.01 -6.73
CA MET A 36 -0.56 0.36 -6.36
C MET A 36 -1.80 1.27 -6.30
N LEU A 37 -2.68 1.17 -7.30
CA LEU A 37 -3.92 1.92 -7.36
C LEU A 37 -4.84 1.60 -6.18
N PHE A 38 -4.89 0.32 -5.81
CA PHE A 38 -5.63 -0.14 -4.65
C PHE A 38 -5.14 0.54 -3.37
N ASP A 39 -3.82 0.56 -3.12
CA ASP A 39 -3.25 1.14 -1.90
C ASP A 39 -3.40 2.65 -1.80
N LEU A 40 -3.20 3.35 -2.92
CA LEU A 40 -3.11 4.81 -2.91
C LEU A 40 -4.47 5.49 -3.10
N LEU A 41 -5.41 4.82 -3.79
CA LEU A 41 -6.68 5.44 -4.16
C LEU A 41 -7.88 4.63 -3.66
N LEU A 42 -8.02 3.36 -4.06
CA LEU A 42 -9.26 2.64 -3.78
C LEU A 42 -9.47 2.36 -2.29
N PHE A 43 -8.43 1.90 -1.59
CA PHE A 43 -8.53 1.54 -0.19
C PHE A 43 -8.71 2.77 0.72
N PRO A 44 -7.93 3.87 0.60
CA PRO A 44 -8.15 5.07 1.39
C PRO A 44 -9.53 5.70 1.16
N LEU A 45 -9.99 5.77 -0.10
CA LEU A 45 -11.33 6.31 -0.42
C LEU A 45 -12.45 5.44 0.15
N TRP A 46 -12.31 4.12 0.06
CA TRP A 46 -13.27 3.19 0.64
C TRP A 46 -13.29 3.29 2.17
N LEU A 47 -12.12 3.41 2.80
CA LEU A 47 -12.00 3.55 4.25
C LEU A 47 -12.61 4.87 4.74
N TYR A 48 -12.37 5.97 4.02
CA TYR A 48 -12.96 7.29 4.30
C TYR A 48 -14.49 7.25 4.19
N ARG A 49 -15.04 6.52 3.22
CA ARG A 49 -16.50 6.41 3.03
C ARG A 49 -17.17 5.52 4.07
N THR A 50 -16.48 4.51 4.58
CA THR A 50 -17.08 3.47 5.44
C THR A 50 -16.87 3.68 6.94
N HIS A 51 -15.96 4.58 7.32
CA HIS A 51 -15.65 4.87 8.72
C HIS A 51 -15.76 6.37 8.98
N ASP A 52 -16.22 6.72 10.18
CA ASP A 52 -16.52 8.10 10.57
C ASP A 52 -15.24 8.87 11.00
N TRP A 53 -14.28 8.96 10.08
CA TRP A 53 -12.96 9.56 10.35
C TRP A 53 -13.03 11.05 10.68
N GLY A 54 -14.03 11.77 10.16
CA GLY A 54 -14.22 13.19 10.48
C GLY A 54 -14.44 13.40 11.97
N ARG A 55 -15.38 12.64 12.56
CA ARG A 55 -15.65 12.68 13.99
C ARG A 55 -14.43 12.29 14.82
N ARG A 56 -13.74 11.21 14.47
CA ARG A 56 -12.56 10.77 15.22
C ARG A 56 -11.39 11.74 15.13
N LEU A 57 -10.97 12.09 13.91
CA LEU A 57 -9.75 12.88 13.72
C LEU A 57 -9.94 14.32 14.20
N ILE A 58 -11.14 14.89 14.01
CA ILE A 58 -11.40 16.31 14.28
C ILE A 58 -12.10 16.50 15.62
N ASP A 59 -13.23 15.83 15.85
CA ASP A 59 -14.05 16.06 17.06
C ASP A 59 -13.42 15.42 18.32
N GLU A 60 -12.79 14.24 18.17
CA GLU A 60 -12.10 13.55 19.27
C GLU A 60 -10.60 13.92 19.36
N GLY A 61 -10.08 14.71 18.41
CA GLY A 61 -8.71 15.24 18.43
C GLY A 61 -7.60 14.20 18.14
N ASP A 62 -7.95 12.99 17.69
CA ASP A 62 -7.01 11.91 17.39
C ASP A 62 -5.97 12.29 16.32
N ILE A 63 -6.23 13.32 15.51
CA ILE A 63 -5.31 13.79 14.46
C ILE A 63 -3.95 14.22 15.01
N LEU A 64 -3.87 14.65 16.27
CA LEU A 64 -2.61 15.05 16.91
C LEU A 64 -1.85 13.87 17.54
N SER A 65 -2.43 12.67 17.51
CA SER A 65 -1.80 11.49 18.10
C SER A 65 -0.59 11.03 17.28
N PHE A 66 0.44 10.57 18.00
CA PHE A 66 1.64 10.00 17.38
C PHE A 66 1.31 8.84 16.43
N GLY A 67 0.35 7.97 16.80
CA GLY A 67 -0.04 6.82 16.00
C GLY A 67 -0.58 7.19 14.62
N VAL A 68 -1.42 8.23 14.54
CA VAL A 68 -1.96 8.73 13.27
C VAL A 68 -0.86 9.29 12.38
N TRP A 69 0.04 10.13 12.91
CA TRP A 69 1.15 10.68 12.13
C TRP A 69 2.18 9.63 11.72
N ALA A 70 2.46 8.64 12.58
CA ALA A 70 3.32 7.52 12.24
C ALA A 70 2.74 6.69 11.09
N HIS A 71 1.43 6.37 11.14
CA HIS A 71 0.75 5.68 10.04
C HIS A 71 0.76 6.52 8.76
N TRP A 72 0.45 7.81 8.83
CA TRP A 72 0.49 8.71 7.69
C TRP A 72 1.87 8.79 7.04
N GLY A 73 2.94 8.85 7.85
CA GLY A 73 4.32 8.78 7.37
C GLY A 73 4.63 7.48 6.62
N LEU A 74 4.10 6.34 7.07
CA LEU A 74 4.23 5.06 6.35
C LEU A 74 3.52 5.08 5.00
N VAL A 75 2.33 5.68 4.92
CA VAL A 75 1.58 5.82 3.66
C VAL A 75 2.33 6.73 2.67
N LEU A 76 2.89 7.85 3.13
CA LEU A 76 3.73 8.72 2.30
C LEU A 76 5.00 8.02 1.82
N MET A 77 5.68 7.28 2.71
CA MET A 77 6.84 6.48 2.35
C MET A 77 6.47 5.46 1.26
N LEU A 78 5.32 4.79 1.39
CA LEU A 78 4.83 3.83 0.40
C LEU A 78 4.58 4.49 -0.96
N LEU A 79 4.00 5.69 -0.98
CA LEU A 79 3.82 6.48 -2.20
C LEU A 79 5.16 6.77 -2.91
N ILE A 80 6.17 7.22 -2.16
CA ILE A 80 7.51 7.51 -2.70
C ILE A 80 8.13 6.21 -3.26
N LEU A 81 8.08 5.12 -2.50
CA LEU A 81 8.61 3.83 -2.93
C LEU A 81 7.91 3.33 -4.20
N TYR A 82 6.60 3.53 -4.34
CA TYR A 82 5.89 3.19 -5.58
C TYR A 82 6.32 4.02 -6.77
N ALA A 83 6.49 5.33 -6.61
CA ALA A 83 6.97 6.20 -7.67
C ALA A 83 8.36 5.74 -8.18
N LEU A 84 9.26 5.43 -7.25
CA LEU A 84 10.60 4.92 -7.56
C LEU A 84 10.55 3.52 -8.21
N GLN A 85 9.73 2.60 -7.70
CA GLN A 85 9.55 1.27 -8.28
C GLN A 85 9.04 1.35 -9.72
N ALA A 86 8.08 2.23 -9.98
CA ALA A 86 7.57 2.48 -11.33
C ALA A 86 8.63 3.12 -12.23
N ALA A 87 9.49 3.99 -11.71
CA ALA A 87 10.62 4.55 -12.45
C ALA A 87 11.63 3.45 -12.86
N LEU A 88 12.04 2.59 -11.92
CA LEU A 88 12.92 1.44 -12.20
C LEU A 88 12.26 0.46 -13.18
N GLY A 89 10.98 0.16 -13.00
CA GLY A 89 10.21 -0.70 -13.91
C GLY A 89 10.18 -0.15 -15.34
N ARG A 90 9.94 1.16 -15.50
CA ARG A 90 9.99 1.83 -16.81
C ARG A 90 11.38 1.77 -17.43
N ALA A 91 12.45 1.91 -16.66
CA ALA A 91 13.82 1.78 -17.17
C ALA A 91 14.11 0.35 -17.67
N ILE A 92 13.67 -0.68 -16.94
CA ILE A 92 13.78 -2.08 -17.38
C ILE A 92 13.03 -2.32 -18.69
N LEU A 93 11.82 -1.76 -18.83
CA LEU A 93 11.02 -1.87 -20.06
C LEU A 93 11.68 -1.17 -21.26
N ARG A 94 12.51 -0.15 -21.03
CA ARG A 94 13.31 0.52 -22.05
C ARG A 94 14.62 -0.21 -22.39
N GLY A 95 14.89 -1.36 -21.77
CA GLY A 95 16.05 -2.19 -22.04
C GLY A 95 17.21 -2.05 -21.04
N ASP A 96 17.11 -1.21 -20.01
CA ASP A 96 18.14 -1.11 -18.97
C ASP A 96 18.03 -2.29 -17.99
N ALA A 97 18.72 -3.38 -18.33
CA ALA A 97 18.76 -4.59 -17.51
C ALA A 97 19.45 -4.38 -16.16
N GLY A 98 20.29 -3.35 -16.01
CA GLY A 98 20.98 -3.02 -14.76
C GLY A 98 20.02 -2.67 -13.62
N GLN A 99 18.82 -2.17 -13.95
CA GLN A 99 17.81 -1.79 -12.96
C GLN A 99 17.03 -2.97 -12.38
N ARG A 100 17.20 -4.20 -12.89
CA ARG A 100 16.45 -5.37 -12.41
C ARG A 100 16.73 -5.70 -10.95
N GLN A 101 18.00 -5.63 -10.52
CA GLN A 101 18.38 -5.91 -9.14
C GLN A 101 17.93 -4.79 -8.19
N PRO A 102 18.14 -3.49 -8.49
CA PRO A 102 17.52 -2.39 -7.75
C PRO A 102 16.00 -2.54 -7.60
N HIS A 103 15.28 -2.84 -8.69
CA HIS A 103 13.83 -3.04 -8.69
C HIS A 103 13.40 -4.21 -7.80
N ALA A 104 14.14 -5.32 -7.81
CA ALA A 104 13.85 -6.47 -6.97
C ALA A 104 14.11 -6.20 -5.48
N ARG A 105 15.19 -5.48 -5.15
CA ARG A 105 15.48 -5.08 -3.76
C ARG A 105 14.45 -4.08 -3.23
N GLN A 106 14.04 -3.12 -4.05
CA GLN A 106 13.05 -2.13 -3.66
C GLN A 106 11.67 -2.75 -3.40
N ALA A 107 11.31 -3.83 -4.11
CA ALA A 107 10.08 -4.58 -3.85
C ALA A 107 10.01 -5.12 -2.41
N ILE A 108 11.15 -5.48 -1.80
CA ILE A 108 11.21 -5.90 -0.39
C ILE A 108 10.89 -4.71 0.53
N GLY A 109 11.48 -3.53 0.26
CA GLY A 109 11.19 -2.31 1.01
C GLY A 109 9.70 -1.94 0.96
N ILE A 110 9.08 -2.04 -0.22
CA ILE A 110 7.64 -1.85 -0.39
C ILE A 110 6.87 -2.85 0.47
N LEU A 111 7.21 -4.13 0.40
CA LEU A 111 6.50 -5.18 1.15
C LEU A 111 6.53 -4.90 2.65
N LEU A 112 7.69 -4.52 3.19
CA LEU A 112 7.88 -4.22 4.61
C LEU A 112 7.09 -2.98 5.03
N VAL A 113 7.19 -1.87 4.29
CA VAL A 113 6.44 -0.64 4.59
C VAL A 113 4.94 -0.89 4.49
N ARG A 114 4.49 -1.65 3.49
CA ARG A 114 3.09 -2.00 3.29
C ARG A 114 2.55 -2.87 4.43
N LEU A 115 3.35 -3.81 4.94
CA LEU A 115 3.00 -4.59 6.13
C LEU A 115 2.91 -3.71 7.38
N ALA A 116 3.88 -2.81 7.59
CA ALA A 116 3.85 -1.88 8.70
C ALA A 116 2.65 -0.92 8.63
N ALA A 117 2.32 -0.41 7.44
CA ALA A 117 1.14 0.42 7.21
C ALA A 117 -0.15 -0.35 7.51
N PHE A 118 -0.25 -1.61 7.10
CA PHE A 118 -1.39 -2.47 7.42
C PHE A 118 -1.56 -2.69 8.93
N VAL A 119 -0.48 -3.06 9.63
CA VAL A 119 -0.52 -3.30 11.08
C VAL A 119 -0.87 -2.02 11.84
N SER A 120 -0.20 -0.90 11.53
CA SER A 120 -0.50 0.39 12.16
C SER A 120 -1.92 0.86 11.87
N GLY A 121 -2.41 0.69 10.64
CA GLY A 121 -3.80 1.00 10.29
C GLY A 121 -4.80 0.14 11.06
N ALA A 122 -4.53 -1.16 11.24
CA ALA A 122 -5.36 -2.04 12.04
C ALA A 122 -5.39 -1.64 13.52
N MET A 123 -4.26 -1.20 14.09
CA MET A 123 -4.19 -0.70 15.47
C MET A 123 -4.95 0.61 15.67
N LEU A 124 -5.12 1.41 14.62
CA LEU A 124 -5.91 2.64 14.65
C LEU A 124 -7.41 2.40 14.52
N ILE A 125 -7.87 1.18 14.19
CA ILE A 125 -9.31 0.86 14.14
C ILE A 125 -9.76 0.47 15.55
N VAL A 126 -10.52 1.36 16.19
CA VAL A 126 -11.19 1.05 17.47
C VAL A 126 -12.38 0.11 17.18
N PRO A 127 -12.58 -0.97 17.96
CA PRO A 127 -13.75 -1.82 17.81
C PRO A 127 -15.02 -0.98 18.09
N THR A 128 -15.98 -1.02 17.18
CA THR A 128 -17.30 -0.44 17.43
C THR A 128 -17.90 -1.12 18.66
N PRO A 129 -18.36 -0.36 19.68
CA PRO A 129 -19.12 -0.97 20.77
C PRO A 129 -20.35 -1.65 20.17
N THR A 130 -20.48 -2.95 20.43
CA THR A 130 -21.69 -3.74 20.14
C THR A 130 -22.86 -3.26 20.97
#